data_AF-A0A929DX55-F1
#
_entry.id   AF-A0A929DX55-F1
#
_cell.length_a   1.000
_cell.length_b   1.000
_cell.length_c   1.000
_cell.angle_alpha   90.00
_cell.angle_beta   90.00
_cell.angle_gamma   90.00
#
_symmetry.space_group_name_H-M   'P 1'
#
loop_
_entity.id
_entity.type
_entity.pdbx_description
1 polymer ?
#
loop_
_entity_poly.entity_id
_entity_poly.type
_entity_poly.pdbx_seq_one_letter_code
_entity_poly.pdbx_strand_id
1 'polypeptide(L)'
;WPNEDGLYCKSYCPLHPGVHKIVFELVDELLDVFEASDFHAGLDEVFYIGEEECPRCSGHDPAVLFADEVWRIRNYLAEKNRKLWIWGDRLLDGKVTGLGMWEASMNNTHRAIDMIPKDIFICDWHYERPDKTAVYFAMKGLDVATCPWRNPEVARIQVQDMIDFRKGSTPEMKEKFQGVILTSWSSAEGFMSNYYDTSRLDGAKEMLSIFEVRP
;
A
#
# COMPACT_ATOMS: atom_id res chain seq x y z
N TRP A 1 -5.97 9.25 -21.36
CA TRP A 1 -5.82 9.62 -19.94
C TRP A 1 -6.49 10.96 -19.74
N PRO A 2 -7.37 11.13 -18.75
CA PRO A 2 -8.02 10.08 -17.95
C PRO A 2 -9.08 9.29 -18.76
N ASN A 3 -9.76 8.30 -18.14
CA ASN A 3 -10.99 7.70 -18.68
C ASN A 3 -12.22 8.63 -18.45
N GLU A 4 -13.42 8.22 -18.87
CA GLU A 4 -14.64 9.04 -18.73
C GLU A 4 -14.99 9.38 -17.27
N ASP A 5 -14.55 8.56 -16.33
CA ASP A 5 -14.77 8.72 -14.87
C ASP A 5 -13.65 9.54 -14.19
N GLY A 6 -12.67 10.05 -14.95
CA GLY A 6 -11.55 10.80 -14.41
C GLY A 6 -10.44 9.94 -13.78
N LEU A 7 -10.47 8.62 -13.98
CA LEU A 7 -9.51 7.67 -13.43
C LEU A 7 -8.45 7.24 -14.45
N TYR A 8 -7.25 6.90 -13.97
CA TYR A 8 -6.12 6.54 -14.82
C TYR A 8 -6.09 5.05 -15.19
N CYS A 9 -6.82 4.20 -14.44
CA CYS A 9 -6.89 2.76 -14.65
C CYS A 9 -8.30 2.21 -14.40
N LYS A 10 -8.55 0.97 -14.83
CA LYS A 10 -9.72 0.17 -14.44
C LYS A 10 -9.28 -0.90 -13.45
N SER A 11 -10.20 -1.40 -12.63
CA SER A 11 -9.98 -2.54 -11.75
C SER A 11 -10.53 -3.82 -12.38
N TYR A 12 -9.84 -4.96 -12.23
CA TYR A 12 -10.42 -6.23 -12.65
C TYR A 12 -11.48 -6.69 -11.63
N CYS A 13 -12.45 -7.50 -12.09
CA CYS A 13 -13.42 -8.11 -11.18
C CYS A 13 -12.78 -9.31 -10.46
N PRO A 14 -12.69 -9.33 -9.11
CA PRO A 14 -12.07 -10.44 -8.37
C PRO A 14 -12.89 -11.74 -8.43
N LEU A 15 -14.11 -11.69 -8.94
CA LEU A 15 -14.95 -12.88 -9.17
C LEU A 15 -14.87 -13.41 -10.60
N HIS A 16 -14.00 -12.86 -11.45
CA HIS A 16 -13.82 -13.36 -12.80
C HIS A 16 -13.10 -14.73 -12.78
N PRO A 17 -13.71 -15.83 -13.29
CA PRO A 17 -13.20 -17.19 -13.07
C PRO A 17 -11.83 -17.46 -13.72
N GLY A 18 -11.43 -16.66 -14.71
CA GLY A 18 -10.17 -16.81 -15.42
C GLY A 18 -9.05 -15.84 -15.02
N VAL A 19 -9.32 -14.83 -14.19
CA VAL A 19 -8.33 -13.75 -13.97
C VAL A 19 -7.14 -14.24 -13.14
N HIS A 20 -7.41 -14.96 -12.05
CA HIS A 20 -6.37 -15.42 -11.14
C HIS A 20 -5.42 -16.43 -11.76
N LYS A 21 -5.86 -17.23 -12.73
CA LYS A 21 -4.95 -18.12 -13.47
C LYS A 21 -3.81 -17.31 -14.12
N ILE A 22 -4.16 -16.23 -14.81
CA ILE A 22 -3.20 -15.38 -15.50
C ILE A 22 -2.35 -14.60 -14.50
N VAL A 23 -3.00 -13.97 -13.50
CA VAL A 23 -2.29 -13.18 -12.49
C VAL A 23 -1.27 -14.03 -11.75
N PHE A 24 -1.65 -15.23 -11.30
CA PHE A 24 -0.78 -16.08 -10.50
C PHE A 24 0.36 -16.70 -11.30
N GLU A 25 0.15 -17.09 -12.56
CA GLU A 25 1.24 -17.51 -13.46
C GLU A 25 2.29 -16.40 -13.62
N LEU A 26 1.86 -15.14 -13.77
CA LEU A 26 2.78 -13.99 -13.87
C LEU A 26 3.50 -13.68 -12.54
N VAL A 27 2.78 -13.74 -11.42
CA VAL A 27 3.36 -13.52 -10.09
C VAL A 27 4.43 -14.56 -9.78
N ASP A 28 4.16 -15.83 -10.12
CA ASP A 28 5.14 -16.90 -9.95
C ASP A 28 6.41 -16.64 -10.77
N GLU A 29 6.26 -16.32 -12.06
CA GLU A 29 7.40 -16.02 -12.94
C GLU A 29 8.26 -14.87 -12.39
N LEU A 30 7.63 -13.78 -11.95
CA LEU A 30 8.33 -12.64 -11.38
C LEU A 30 9.10 -13.02 -10.11
N LEU A 31 8.43 -13.69 -9.16
CA LEU A 31 9.07 -14.05 -7.90
C LEU A 31 10.16 -15.10 -8.07
N ASP A 32 10.03 -16.01 -9.04
CA ASP A 32 11.07 -16.99 -9.38
C ASP A 32 12.29 -16.30 -10.01
N VAL A 33 12.09 -15.38 -10.96
CA VAL A 33 13.18 -14.65 -11.65
C VAL A 33 13.94 -13.71 -10.72
N PHE A 34 13.23 -13.04 -9.82
CA PHE A 34 13.85 -12.12 -8.86
C PHE A 34 14.30 -12.80 -7.56
N GLU A 35 14.13 -14.12 -7.43
CA GLU A 35 14.43 -14.89 -6.21
C GLU A 35 13.78 -14.28 -4.95
N ALA A 36 12.57 -13.74 -5.11
CA ALA A 36 11.90 -12.95 -4.09
C ALA A 36 10.99 -13.81 -3.18
N SER A 37 11.05 -13.52 -1.88
CA SER A 37 10.18 -14.12 -0.85
C SER A 37 8.90 -13.34 -0.59
N ASP A 38 8.83 -12.10 -1.08
CA ASP A 38 7.77 -11.15 -0.77
C ASP A 38 7.20 -10.58 -2.07
N PHE A 39 5.87 -10.49 -2.16
CA PHE A 39 5.18 -9.94 -3.32
C PHE A 39 4.32 -8.75 -2.93
N HIS A 40 4.56 -7.61 -3.55
CA HIS A 40 3.71 -6.43 -3.40
C HIS A 40 2.60 -6.45 -4.46
N ALA A 41 1.37 -6.78 -4.07
CA ALA A 41 0.24 -6.93 -4.99
C ALA A 41 -0.41 -5.59 -5.40
N GLY A 42 0.06 -4.48 -4.86
CA GLY A 42 -0.57 -3.17 -5.04
C GLY A 42 -1.84 -3.11 -4.19
N LEU A 43 -3.00 -3.22 -4.84
CA LEU A 43 -4.33 -3.08 -4.25
C LEU A 43 -4.62 -1.68 -3.68
N ASP A 44 -3.86 -0.68 -4.13
CA ASP A 44 -4.17 0.74 -4.00
C ASP A 44 -5.29 1.14 -4.94
N GLU A 45 -5.98 2.23 -4.57
CA GLU A 45 -6.81 3.00 -5.50
C GLU A 45 -7.84 2.15 -6.27
N VAL A 46 -8.33 1.08 -5.62
CA VAL A 46 -9.41 0.23 -6.12
C VAL A 46 -10.70 1.02 -6.07
N PHE A 47 -10.96 1.78 -7.14
CA PHE A 47 -12.15 2.61 -7.28
C PHE A 47 -13.37 1.81 -7.73
N TYR A 48 -13.17 0.86 -8.65
CA TYR A 48 -14.24 0.02 -9.17
C TYR A 48 -14.32 -1.30 -8.43
N ILE A 49 -15.37 -1.51 -7.64
CA ILE A 49 -15.56 -2.73 -6.88
C ILE A 49 -17.03 -2.91 -6.49
N GLY A 50 -17.60 -4.06 -6.86
CA GLY A 50 -19.03 -4.33 -6.64
C GLY A 50 -19.96 -3.49 -7.54
N GLU A 51 -19.45 -2.96 -8.65
CA GLU A 51 -20.20 -2.12 -9.59
C GLU A 51 -21.49 -2.80 -10.08
N GLU A 52 -22.57 -2.02 -10.19
CA GLU A 52 -23.91 -2.51 -10.52
C GLU A 52 -23.95 -3.19 -11.90
N GLU A 53 -23.15 -2.70 -12.84
CA GLU A 53 -23.05 -3.17 -14.23
C GLU A 53 -22.30 -4.50 -14.35
N CYS A 54 -21.55 -4.91 -13.32
CA CYS A 54 -20.80 -6.16 -13.37
C CYS A 54 -21.68 -7.35 -13.00
N PRO A 55 -21.98 -8.28 -13.93
CA PRO A 55 -22.87 -9.41 -13.65
C PRO A 55 -22.30 -10.43 -12.65
N ARG A 56 -21.05 -10.25 -12.21
CA ARG A 56 -20.36 -11.16 -11.29
C ARG A 56 -20.29 -10.62 -9.86
N CYS A 57 -19.98 -9.34 -9.69
CA CYS A 57 -19.76 -8.74 -8.38
C CYS A 57 -20.82 -7.71 -7.97
N SER A 58 -21.75 -7.34 -8.85
CA SER A 58 -22.89 -6.48 -8.52
C SER A 58 -23.66 -7.05 -7.32
N GLY A 59 -24.01 -6.17 -6.37
CA GLY A 59 -24.75 -6.53 -5.15
C GLY A 59 -23.92 -7.18 -4.04
N HIS A 60 -22.63 -7.46 -4.25
CA HIS A 60 -21.74 -7.89 -3.18
C HIS A 60 -21.19 -6.71 -2.38
N ASP A 61 -20.91 -6.93 -1.09
CA ASP A 61 -20.28 -5.93 -0.23
C ASP A 61 -18.82 -5.66 -0.71
N PRO A 62 -18.46 -4.41 -1.06
CA PRO A 62 -17.09 -4.06 -1.49
C PRO A 62 -16.00 -4.46 -0.50
N ALA A 63 -16.25 -4.36 0.80
CA ALA A 63 -15.28 -4.73 1.83
C ALA A 63 -15.04 -6.23 1.86
N VAL A 64 -16.08 -7.03 1.63
CA VAL A 64 -15.96 -8.50 1.54
C VAL A 64 -15.22 -8.88 0.26
N LEU A 65 -15.57 -8.27 -0.89
CA LEU A 65 -14.87 -8.50 -2.15
C LEU A 65 -13.37 -8.19 -2.05
N PHE A 66 -13.01 -7.07 -1.43
CA PHE A 66 -11.61 -6.69 -1.23
C PHE A 66 -10.90 -7.67 -0.29
N ALA A 67 -11.54 -8.03 0.83
CA ALA A 67 -10.95 -8.96 1.80
C ALA A 67 -10.75 -10.37 1.21
N ASP A 68 -11.71 -10.87 0.43
CA ASP A 68 -11.62 -12.16 -0.24
C ASP A 68 -10.49 -12.18 -1.27
N GLU A 69 -10.28 -11.07 -1.99
CA GLU A 69 -9.15 -10.95 -2.93
C GLU A 69 -7.81 -10.99 -2.19
N VAL A 70 -7.66 -10.24 -1.09
CA VAL A 70 -6.45 -10.29 -0.24
C VAL A 70 -6.21 -11.71 0.28
N TRP A 71 -7.24 -12.41 0.77
CA TRP A 71 -7.13 -13.80 1.20
C TRP A 71 -6.69 -14.74 0.09
N ARG A 72 -7.24 -14.57 -1.11
CA ARG A 72 -6.93 -15.41 -2.28
C ARG A 72 -5.47 -15.28 -2.67
N ILE A 73 -4.97 -14.05 -2.80
CA ILE A 73 -3.56 -13.79 -3.13
C ILE A 73 -2.65 -14.30 -2.01
N ARG A 74 -2.95 -13.97 -0.76
CA ARG A 74 -2.16 -14.39 0.41
C ARG A 74 -2.07 -15.93 0.50
N ASN A 75 -3.18 -16.64 0.31
CA ASN A 75 -3.20 -18.10 0.38
C ASN A 75 -2.38 -18.74 -0.74
N TYR A 76 -2.50 -18.22 -1.96
CA TYR A 76 -1.69 -18.70 -3.08
C TYR A 76 -0.19 -18.52 -2.83
N LEU A 77 0.23 -17.33 -2.38
CA LEU A 77 1.65 -17.07 -2.03
C LEU A 77 2.15 -17.97 -0.90
N ALA A 78 1.31 -18.24 0.10
CA ALA A 78 1.68 -19.08 1.23
C ALA A 78 1.99 -20.54 0.83
N GLU A 79 1.48 -21.05 -0.29
CA GLU A 79 1.81 -22.40 -0.80
C GLU A 79 3.31 -22.57 -1.06
N LYS A 80 4.01 -21.47 -1.35
CA LYS A 80 5.46 -21.42 -1.57
C LYS A 80 6.21 -20.64 -0.48
N ASN A 81 5.61 -20.47 0.71
CA ASN A 81 6.16 -19.68 1.82
C ASN A 81 6.50 -18.23 1.44
N ARG A 82 5.71 -17.60 0.56
CA ARG A 82 5.87 -16.20 0.16
C ARG A 82 4.94 -15.30 0.97
N LYS A 83 5.38 -14.07 1.29
CA LYS A 83 4.60 -13.08 2.05
C LYS A 83 3.92 -12.09 1.10
N LEU A 84 2.71 -11.67 1.46
CA LEU A 84 1.95 -10.65 0.74
C LEU A 84 2.18 -9.26 1.35
N TRP A 85 2.46 -8.29 0.48
CA TRP A 85 2.52 -6.86 0.78
C TRP A 85 1.46 -6.13 -0.05
N ILE A 86 0.81 -5.12 0.54
CA ILE A 86 -0.22 -4.31 -0.13
C ILE A 86 -0.12 -2.84 0.30
N TRP A 87 -0.65 -1.93 -0.51
CA TRP A 87 -0.91 -0.57 -0.07
C TRP A 87 -2.08 -0.53 0.93
N GLY A 88 -2.03 0.42 1.87
CA GLY A 88 -2.99 0.52 2.96
C GLY A 88 -4.26 1.32 2.67
N ASP A 89 -4.30 2.16 1.63
CA ASP A 89 -5.32 3.19 1.44
C ASP A 89 -6.76 2.64 1.39
N ARG A 90 -6.99 1.49 0.75
CA ARG A 90 -8.33 0.88 0.67
C ARG A 90 -8.84 0.34 2.02
N LEU A 91 -8.03 0.33 3.06
CA LEU A 91 -8.38 -0.09 4.42
C LEU A 91 -8.69 1.08 5.36
N LEU A 92 -8.56 2.33 4.90
CA LEU A 92 -8.81 3.54 5.67
C LEU A 92 -10.17 4.15 5.30
N ASP A 93 -10.94 4.61 6.30
CA ASP A 93 -12.22 5.30 6.05
C ASP A 93 -11.95 6.75 5.63
N GLY A 94 -12.05 7.03 4.33
CA GLY A 94 -11.78 8.36 3.79
C GLY A 94 -12.80 9.43 4.21
N LYS A 95 -14.02 9.05 4.56
CA LYS A 95 -15.08 9.99 4.99
C LYS A 95 -14.85 10.44 6.42
N VAL A 96 -14.49 9.50 7.30
CA VAL A 96 -14.22 9.80 8.72
C VAL A 96 -12.89 10.53 8.90
N THR A 97 -11.86 10.12 8.17
CA THR A 97 -10.50 10.67 8.32
C THR A 97 -10.27 11.95 7.52
N GLY A 98 -11.04 12.17 6.44
CA GLY A 98 -10.81 13.30 5.53
C GLY A 98 -9.59 13.11 4.60
N LEU A 99 -9.07 11.89 4.48
CA LEU A 99 -7.97 11.54 3.56
C LEU A 99 -8.39 11.57 2.08
N GLY A 100 -9.69 11.54 1.79
CA GLY A 100 -10.21 11.58 0.42
C GLY A 100 -10.10 10.25 -0.32
N MET A 101 -10.45 10.25 -1.60
CA MET A 101 -10.58 9.00 -2.38
C MET A 101 -9.25 8.38 -2.80
N TRP A 102 -8.17 9.17 -2.90
CA TRP A 102 -6.86 8.69 -3.34
C TRP A 102 -6.13 7.96 -2.21
N GLU A 103 -6.02 8.61 -1.05
CA GLU A 103 -5.31 8.08 0.11
C GLU A 103 -6.19 7.23 1.05
N ALA A 104 -7.50 7.11 0.75
CA ALA A 104 -8.41 6.30 1.55
C ALA A 104 -9.65 5.81 0.77
N SER A 105 -10.38 4.85 1.36
CA SER A 105 -11.61 4.31 0.79
C SER A 105 -12.80 5.28 0.93
N MET A 106 -13.39 5.64 -0.21
CA MET A 106 -14.68 6.34 -0.29
C MET A 106 -15.84 5.44 -0.77
N ASN A 107 -15.53 4.20 -1.16
CA ASN A 107 -16.43 3.16 -1.69
C ASN A 107 -16.64 1.99 -0.71
N ASN A 108 -16.47 2.25 0.59
CA ASN A 108 -16.75 1.33 1.70
C ASN A 108 -15.84 0.09 1.83
N THR A 109 -14.69 0.02 1.15
CA THR A 109 -13.75 -1.10 1.31
C THR A 109 -13.04 -1.09 2.67
N HIS A 110 -12.95 0.06 3.35
CA HIS A 110 -12.21 0.22 4.61
C HIS A 110 -12.54 -0.81 5.71
N ARG A 111 -13.77 -1.32 5.75
CA ARG A 111 -14.18 -2.38 6.70
C ARG A 111 -13.40 -3.69 6.50
N ALA A 112 -12.78 -3.90 5.34
CA ALA A 112 -11.95 -5.06 5.03
C ALA A 112 -10.78 -5.23 6.01
N ILE A 113 -10.35 -4.17 6.68
CA ILE A 113 -9.24 -4.23 7.65
C ILE A 113 -9.47 -5.26 8.77
N ASP A 114 -10.73 -5.52 9.12
CA ASP A 114 -11.11 -6.50 10.15
C ASP A 114 -11.32 -7.92 9.58
N MET A 115 -11.29 -8.09 8.26
CA MET A 115 -11.59 -9.33 7.55
C MET A 115 -10.35 -9.98 6.90
N ILE A 116 -9.30 -9.20 6.65
CA ILE A 116 -8.07 -9.64 5.99
C ILE A 116 -7.13 -10.45 6.89
N PRO A 117 -6.25 -11.29 6.30
CA PRO A 117 -5.17 -11.97 7.03
C PRO A 117 -4.25 -10.96 7.73
N LYS A 118 -3.78 -11.32 8.93
CA LYS A 118 -2.95 -10.43 9.78
C LYS A 118 -1.44 -10.62 9.61
N ASP A 119 -1.04 -11.59 8.80
CA ASP A 119 0.35 -11.87 8.47
C ASP A 119 0.81 -11.21 7.15
N ILE A 120 0.00 -10.30 6.60
CA ILE A 120 0.39 -9.45 5.47
C ILE A 120 1.12 -8.20 5.96
N PHE A 121 1.87 -7.57 5.05
CA PHE A 121 2.57 -6.32 5.30
C PHE A 121 1.83 -5.14 4.63
N ILE A 122 1.69 -4.04 5.37
CA ILE A 122 1.05 -2.82 4.88
C ILE A 122 2.11 -1.77 4.52
N CYS A 123 2.00 -1.25 3.31
CA CYS A 123 2.68 -0.05 2.85
C CYS A 123 1.71 1.14 2.97
N ASP A 124 1.92 1.98 3.98
CA ASP A 124 1.03 3.09 4.35
C ASP A 124 1.54 4.42 3.77
N TRP A 125 0.93 4.89 2.68
CA TRP A 125 1.46 6.02 1.90
C TRP A 125 0.70 7.32 2.14
N HIS A 126 1.43 8.38 2.49
CA HIS A 126 0.92 9.75 2.65
C HIS A 126 2.03 10.73 2.27
N TYR A 127 1.74 11.70 1.38
CA TYR A 127 2.80 12.53 0.79
C TYR A 127 2.80 13.98 1.28
N GLU A 128 1.62 14.56 1.47
CA GLU A 128 1.48 15.98 1.77
C GLU A 128 1.32 16.24 3.28
N ARG A 129 0.99 15.19 4.05
CA ARG A 129 0.87 15.25 5.52
C ARG A 129 1.42 13.98 6.16
N PRO A 130 1.97 14.07 7.39
CA PRO A 130 2.40 12.91 8.16
C PRO A 130 1.21 12.34 8.94
N ASP A 131 0.18 11.89 8.23
CA ASP A 131 -1.01 11.28 8.85
C ASP A 131 -0.61 10.00 9.61
N LYS A 132 -1.14 9.80 10.83
CA LYS A 132 -0.66 8.77 11.79
C LYS A 132 -1.39 7.42 11.64
N THR A 133 -1.73 7.05 10.41
CA THR A 133 -2.49 5.85 10.03
C THR A 133 -1.73 4.55 10.31
N ALA A 134 -0.40 4.56 10.31
CA ALA A 134 0.42 3.42 10.75
C ALA A 134 0.02 2.91 12.15
N VAL A 135 -0.38 3.80 13.07
CA VAL A 135 -0.89 3.40 14.40
C VAL A 135 -2.16 2.58 14.27
N TYR A 136 -3.07 2.97 13.38
CA TYR A 136 -4.32 2.26 13.12
C TYR A 136 -4.06 0.85 12.57
N PHE A 137 -3.16 0.70 11.60
CA PHE A 137 -2.76 -0.60 11.07
C PHE A 137 -2.13 -1.51 12.14
N ALA A 138 -1.18 -0.97 12.90
CA ALA A 138 -0.54 -1.69 14.00
C ALA A 138 -1.57 -2.16 15.05
N MET A 139 -2.53 -1.29 15.43
CA MET A 139 -3.61 -1.64 16.36
C MET A 139 -4.56 -2.72 15.82
N LYS A 140 -4.63 -2.86 14.49
CA LYS A 140 -5.39 -3.93 13.81
C LYS A 140 -4.58 -5.22 13.63
N GLY A 141 -3.37 -5.27 14.21
CA GLY A 141 -2.49 -6.44 14.24
C GLY A 141 -1.59 -6.59 13.00
N LEU A 142 -1.56 -5.59 12.12
CA LEU A 142 -0.83 -5.64 10.85
C LEU A 142 0.58 -5.08 10.99
N ASP A 143 1.53 -5.71 10.33
CA ASP A 143 2.88 -5.15 10.18
C ASP A 143 2.82 -3.99 9.17
N VAL A 144 3.42 -2.85 9.48
CA VAL A 144 3.30 -1.63 8.66
C VAL A 144 4.60 -0.86 8.54
N ALA A 145 4.88 -0.35 7.34
CA ALA A 145 5.85 0.71 7.10
C ALA A 145 5.19 1.92 6.44
N THR A 146 5.61 3.12 6.82
CA THR A 146 5.17 4.35 6.15
C THR A 146 5.92 4.55 4.84
N CYS A 147 5.24 5.13 3.86
CA CYS A 147 5.71 5.20 2.48
C CYS A 147 5.63 6.64 1.94
N PRO A 148 6.57 7.53 2.31
CA PRO A 148 6.62 8.89 1.81
C PRO A 148 7.14 8.95 0.37
N TRP A 149 6.96 10.10 -0.29
CA TRP A 149 7.50 10.36 -1.63
C TRP A 149 8.31 11.66 -1.73
N ARG A 150 7.71 12.80 -2.12
CA ARG A 150 8.46 13.97 -2.65
C ARG A 150 8.59 15.16 -1.71
N ASN A 151 8.18 15.00 -0.45
CA ASN A 151 8.24 16.04 0.57
C ASN A 151 9.19 15.59 1.69
N PRO A 152 10.46 16.04 1.68
CA PRO A 152 11.47 15.60 2.65
C PRO A 152 11.07 15.90 4.09
N GLU A 153 10.45 17.06 4.33
CA GLU A 153 10.00 17.50 5.64
C GLU A 153 8.93 16.57 6.21
N VAL A 154 7.92 16.21 5.40
CA VAL A 154 6.90 15.23 5.79
C VAL A 154 7.52 13.85 6.02
N ALA A 155 8.43 13.44 5.14
CA ALA A 155 9.10 12.14 5.24
C ALA A 155 9.95 12.01 6.51
N ARG A 156 10.68 13.07 6.91
CA ARG A 156 11.45 13.10 8.17
C ARG A 156 10.54 12.92 9.38
N ILE A 157 9.36 13.55 9.37
CA ILE A 157 8.38 13.37 10.44
C ILE A 157 7.90 11.92 10.48
N GLN A 158 7.58 11.31 9.33
CA GLN A 158 7.16 9.90 9.27
C GLN A 158 8.27 8.94 9.74
N VAL A 159 9.55 9.22 9.44
CA VAL A 159 10.68 8.46 9.99
C VAL A 159 10.73 8.59 11.51
N GLN A 160 10.64 9.81 12.04
CA GLN A 160 10.65 10.06 13.47
C GLN A 160 9.46 9.40 14.18
N ASP A 161 8.27 9.45 13.58
CA ASP A 161 7.07 8.79 14.10
C ASP A 161 7.30 7.28 14.26
N MET A 162 7.87 6.61 13.25
CA MET A 162 8.13 5.17 13.32
C MET A 162 9.15 4.83 14.42
N ILE A 163 10.16 5.68 14.65
CA ILE A 163 11.09 5.53 15.77
C ILE A 163 10.35 5.69 17.10
N ASP A 164 9.55 6.74 17.25
CA ASP A 164 8.84 7.07 18.48
C ASP A 164 7.78 6.00 18.81
N PHE A 165 7.05 5.52 17.81
CA PHE A 165 6.07 4.44 17.96
C PHE A 165 6.73 3.15 18.45
N ARG A 166 7.87 2.76 17.88
CA ARG A 166 8.62 1.58 18.35
C ARG A 166 9.13 1.76 19.78
N LYS A 167 9.64 2.94 20.12
CA LYS A 167 10.22 3.24 21.44
C LYS A 167 9.17 3.34 22.54
N GLY A 168 7.99 3.89 22.23
CA GLY A 168 6.91 4.14 23.19
C GLY A 168 5.88 3.03 23.32
N SER A 169 5.90 2.02 22.45
CA SER A 169 4.90 0.94 22.42
C SER A 169 5.27 -0.25 23.31
N THR A 170 4.25 -1.06 23.65
CA THR A 170 4.44 -2.36 24.31
C THR A 170 5.22 -3.34 23.42
N PRO A 171 5.76 -4.44 23.97
CA PRO A 171 6.45 -5.46 23.17
C PRO A 171 5.63 -6.01 22.00
N GLU A 172 4.31 -6.13 22.15
CA GLU A 172 3.41 -6.63 21.11
C GLU A 172 3.20 -5.61 19.98
N MET A 173 3.07 -4.33 20.33
CA MET A 173 2.80 -3.25 19.38
C MET A 173 4.08 -2.75 18.68
N LYS A 174 5.22 -2.70 19.38
CA LYS A 174 6.47 -2.17 18.79
C LYS A 174 6.94 -2.99 17.59
N GLU A 175 6.66 -4.29 17.58
CA GLU A 175 7.01 -5.19 16.47
C GLU A 175 6.09 -4.99 15.25
N LYS A 176 5.02 -4.20 15.35
CA LYS A 176 4.16 -3.88 14.20
C LYS A 176 4.68 -2.71 13.37
N PHE A 177 5.48 -1.84 13.95
CA PHE A 177 6.05 -0.69 13.25
C PHE A 177 7.37 -1.08 12.57
N GLN A 178 7.34 -1.41 11.29
CA GLN A 178 8.43 -2.04 10.55
C GLN A 178 9.40 -1.06 9.87
N GLY A 179 9.10 0.24 9.86
CA GLY A 179 10.01 1.29 9.41
C GLY A 179 9.43 2.13 8.28
N VAL A 180 10.27 2.51 7.31
CA VAL A 180 9.91 3.40 6.21
C VAL A 180 10.37 2.82 4.88
N ILE A 181 9.52 2.91 3.86
CA ILE A 181 9.83 2.55 2.47
C ILE A 181 9.75 3.84 1.65
N LEU A 182 10.91 4.39 1.26
CA LEU A 182 10.93 5.59 0.43
C LEU A 182 10.48 5.26 -0.99
N THR A 183 9.44 5.93 -1.47
CA THR A 183 8.86 5.70 -2.80
C THR A 183 9.30 6.77 -3.80
N SER A 184 9.25 6.43 -5.09
CA SER A 184 9.38 7.40 -6.18
C SER A 184 8.52 6.95 -7.37
N TRP A 185 7.70 7.87 -7.88
CA TRP A 185 6.81 7.62 -9.02
C TRP A 185 7.38 8.14 -10.36
N SER A 186 8.64 8.58 -10.38
CA SER A 186 9.34 8.95 -11.61
C SER A 186 9.82 7.71 -12.38
N SER A 187 10.11 7.88 -13.67
CA SER A 187 10.83 6.84 -14.42
C SER A 187 12.22 6.60 -13.82
N ALA A 188 12.78 5.42 -14.04
CA ALA A 188 14.15 5.11 -13.59
C ALA A 188 15.17 6.15 -14.12
N GLU A 189 15.05 6.54 -15.39
CA GLU A 189 15.88 7.60 -15.97
C GLU A 189 15.65 8.94 -15.25
N GLY A 190 14.40 9.33 -15.03
CA GLY A 190 14.06 10.57 -14.34
C GLY A 190 14.58 10.61 -12.90
N PHE A 191 14.48 9.49 -12.18
CA PHE A 191 15.08 9.35 -10.85
C PHE A 191 16.59 9.53 -10.91
N MET A 192 17.28 8.82 -11.81
CA MET A 192 18.74 8.90 -11.92
C MET A 192 19.21 10.29 -12.32
N SER A 193 18.55 10.94 -13.28
CA SER A 193 18.85 12.33 -13.65
C SER A 193 18.69 13.27 -12.46
N ASN A 194 17.59 13.14 -11.70
CA ASN A 194 17.34 13.99 -10.54
C ASN A 194 18.30 13.69 -9.37
N TYR A 195 18.71 12.44 -9.18
CA TYR A 195 19.69 12.04 -8.15
C TYR A 195 21.09 12.59 -8.44
N TYR A 196 21.54 12.53 -9.70
CA TYR A 196 22.85 13.05 -10.08
C TYR A 196 22.89 14.56 -10.31
N ASP A 197 21.74 15.22 -10.47
CA ASP A 197 21.64 16.68 -10.58
C ASP A 197 21.99 17.36 -9.26
N THR A 198 23.22 17.88 -9.16
CA THR A 198 23.70 18.63 -7.99
C THR A 198 23.26 20.09 -7.97
N SER A 199 22.53 20.56 -8.99
CA SER A 199 22.06 21.95 -9.06
C SER A 199 20.74 22.17 -8.30
N ARG A 200 20.03 21.09 -7.95
CA ARG A 200 18.75 21.13 -7.22
C ARG A 200 18.96 20.78 -5.75
N LEU A 201 18.47 21.65 -4.87
CA LEU A 201 18.49 21.44 -3.42
C LEU A 201 17.35 20.53 -2.92
N ASP A 202 16.32 20.32 -3.75
CA ASP A 202 15.08 19.58 -3.46
C ASP A 202 14.98 18.27 -4.28
N GLY A 203 16.12 17.72 -4.72
CA GLY A 203 16.19 16.50 -5.53
C GLY A 203 16.07 15.19 -4.72
N ALA A 204 16.25 14.05 -5.39
CA ALA A 204 16.16 12.71 -4.83
C ALA A 204 17.19 12.48 -3.72
N LYS A 205 18.34 13.19 -3.76
CA LYS A 205 19.30 13.22 -2.66
C LYS A 205 18.72 13.80 -1.38
N GLU A 206 17.95 14.88 -1.50
CA GLU A 206 17.29 15.49 -0.35
C GLU A 206 16.23 14.53 0.22
N MET A 207 15.49 13.84 -0.64
CA MET A 207 14.58 12.78 -0.17
C MET A 207 15.30 11.61 0.51
N LEU A 208 16.52 11.24 0.07
CA LEU A 208 17.31 10.18 0.70
C LEU A 208 17.92 10.61 2.04
N SER A 209 18.07 11.91 2.29
CA SER A 209 18.57 12.45 3.56
C SER A 209 17.67 12.12 4.76
N ILE A 210 16.43 11.67 4.53
CA ILE A 210 15.48 11.29 5.59
C ILE A 210 16.01 10.15 6.47
N PHE A 211 16.96 9.35 5.96
CA PHE A 211 17.60 8.27 6.70
C PHE A 211 18.81 8.74 7.53
N GLU A 212 19.21 10.00 7.40
CA GLU A 212 20.27 10.60 8.22
C GLU A 212 19.75 11.12 9.57
N VAL A 213 18.44 11.02 9.82
CA VAL A 213 17.82 11.34 11.10
C VAL A 213 18.46 10.46 12.17
N ARG A 214 19.24 11.08 13.06
CA ARG A 214 19.89 10.40 14.18
C ARG A 214 18.89 10.22 15.32
N PRO A 215 18.75 9.00 15.88
CA PRO A 215 17.86 8.72 17.00
C PRO A 215 18.27 9.40 18.32
#